data_AF-A0A6G4WQW7-F1
#
_entry.id   AF-A0A6G4WQW7-F1
#
_cell.length_a   1.000
_cell.length_b   1.000
_cell.length_c   1.000
_cell.angle_alpha   90.00
_cell.angle_beta   90.00
_cell.angle_gamma   90.00
#
_symmetry.space_group_name_H-M   'P 1'
#
loop_
_entity.id
_entity.type
_entity.pdbx_description
1 polymer ?
#
loop_
_entity_poly.entity_id
_entity_poly.type
_entity_poly.pdbx_seq_one_letter_code
_entity_poly.pdbx_strand_id
1 'polypeptide(L)'
;MAWLLLKDTVNSCMEYRVLGLAAEAGFFTLISIPPLLLGLIGLLGYLDDWVGVDTVDSIRHNFLDASATILSEKGVEQLARPLIDDVIEGGRPDVISLGFALALWSGSRAVNVFIDTITVMYGLDGRRGIVKTRVLAFGLYLVALIIGAVALPLMVAGPDAVLRLVPQAEWAVTIFYWPVVLILSIAFLTTLYHVSVPVRSPWREDIPGASVALVMWVLGSFLLRLYLTNTVEGPTIYGSLAAPVAVLLWIGVSAFAVLVGAAVNAAIDHVWPSVATAAARRAREREREAVAAEVVAAAAARRAREDGTGEEAPAEFPERWTRFLPPQDVRGRLRTRGRR
;
A
#
# COMPACT_ATOMS: atom_id res chain seq x y z
N MET A 1 -15.12 -5.24 -26.42
CA MET A 1 -15.23 -5.71 -25.03
C MET A 1 -13.95 -5.44 -24.24
N ALA A 2 -12.79 -5.95 -24.66
CA ALA A 2 -11.50 -5.67 -24.00
C ALA A 2 -11.17 -4.17 -23.84
N TRP A 3 -11.47 -3.36 -24.86
CA TRP A 3 -11.30 -1.90 -24.78
C TRP A 3 -12.15 -1.23 -23.70
N LEU A 4 -13.38 -1.71 -23.48
CA LEU A 4 -14.27 -1.17 -22.44
C LEU A 4 -13.75 -1.50 -21.05
N LEU A 5 -13.34 -2.77 -20.83
CA LEU A 5 -12.72 -3.19 -19.58
C LEU A 5 -11.42 -2.41 -19.30
N LEU A 6 -10.59 -2.19 -20.31
CA LEU A 6 -9.37 -1.39 -20.17
C LEU A 6 -9.69 0.06 -19.82
N LYS A 7 -10.67 0.67 -20.50
CA LYS A 7 -11.13 2.03 -20.23
C LYS A 7 -11.69 2.15 -18.82
N ASP A 8 -12.51 1.20 -18.38
CA ASP A 8 -13.12 1.19 -17.04
C ASP A 8 -12.05 1.02 -15.96
N THR A 9 -11.10 0.09 -16.13
CA THR A 9 -9.94 -0.05 -15.22
C THR A 9 -9.15 1.24 -15.12
N VAL A 10 -8.82 1.89 -16.24
CA VAL A 10 -8.06 3.15 -16.25
C VAL A 10 -8.85 4.26 -15.53
N ASN A 11 -10.14 4.37 -15.80
CA ASN A 11 -11.01 5.34 -15.14
C ASN A 11 -11.06 5.11 -13.63
N SER A 12 -11.28 3.86 -13.18
CA SER A 12 -11.26 3.50 -11.77
C SER A 12 -9.92 3.81 -11.12
N CYS A 13 -8.80 3.52 -11.80
CA CYS A 13 -7.46 3.84 -11.28
C CYS A 13 -7.27 5.36 -11.06
N MET A 14 -7.79 6.18 -11.97
CA MET A 14 -7.72 7.64 -11.86
C MET A 14 -8.67 8.18 -10.78
N GLU A 15 -9.91 7.70 -10.75
CA GLU A 15 -10.94 8.09 -9.78
C GLU A 15 -10.50 7.79 -8.35
N TYR A 16 -9.96 6.60 -8.10
CA TYR A 16 -9.48 6.19 -6.79
C TYR A 16 -8.05 6.64 -6.49
N ARG A 17 -7.42 7.46 -7.35
CA ARG A 17 -6.05 7.97 -7.15
C ARG A 17 -5.06 6.85 -6.83
N VAL A 18 -5.11 5.74 -7.58
CA VAL A 18 -4.33 4.51 -7.32
C VAL A 18 -2.83 4.79 -7.20
N LEU A 19 -2.29 5.72 -7.98
CA LEU A 19 -0.88 6.11 -7.87
C LEU A 19 -0.54 6.76 -6.52
N GLY A 20 -1.46 7.55 -5.96
CA GLY A 20 -1.30 8.13 -4.62
C GLY A 20 -1.38 7.09 -3.52
N LEU A 21 -2.31 6.13 -3.63
CA LEU A 21 -2.45 5.02 -2.68
C LEU A 21 -1.26 4.05 -2.75
N ALA A 22 -0.73 3.81 -3.96
CA ALA A 22 0.51 3.06 -4.15
C ALA A 22 1.70 3.75 -3.47
N ALA A 23 1.80 5.08 -3.58
CA ALA A 23 2.82 5.85 -2.88
C ALA A 23 2.63 5.79 -1.35
N GLU A 24 1.40 5.85 -0.85
CA GLU A 24 1.11 5.68 0.59
C GLU A 24 1.55 4.30 1.09
N ALA A 25 1.15 3.23 0.40
CA ALA A 25 1.56 1.87 0.73
C ALA A 25 3.09 1.71 0.67
N GLY A 26 3.73 2.29 -0.34
CA GLY A 26 5.18 2.26 -0.52
C GLY A 26 5.93 2.98 0.60
N PHE A 27 5.46 4.15 1.00
CA PHE A 27 6.03 4.92 2.12
C PHE A 27 5.99 4.14 3.44
N PHE A 28 4.82 3.59 3.80
CA PHE A 28 4.68 2.81 5.05
C PHE A 28 5.47 1.49 5.02
N THR A 29 5.59 0.86 3.85
CA THR A 29 6.45 -0.32 3.66
C THR A 29 7.92 0.05 3.84
N LEU A 30 8.40 1.12 3.20
CA LEU A 30 9.80 1.54 3.28
C LEU A 30 10.22 1.83 4.73
N ILE A 31 9.41 2.56 5.49
CA ILE A 31 9.69 2.88 6.89
C ILE A 31 9.68 1.63 7.78
N SER A 32 8.89 0.61 7.41
CA SER A 32 8.83 -0.63 8.19
C SER A 32 10.05 -1.53 8.02
N ILE A 33 10.74 -1.48 6.87
CA ILE A 33 11.79 -2.45 6.54
C ILE A 33 12.96 -2.42 7.54
N PRO A 34 13.65 -1.29 7.79
CA PRO A 34 14.83 -1.31 8.64
C PRO A 34 14.54 -1.82 10.05
N PRO A 35 13.58 -1.26 10.83
CA PRO A 35 13.34 -1.72 12.18
C PRO A 35 12.77 -3.14 12.24
N LEU A 36 12.07 -3.59 11.19
CA LEU A 36 11.61 -4.97 11.11
C LEU A 36 12.78 -5.94 10.97
N LEU A 37 13.75 -5.62 10.12
CA LEU A 37 14.97 -6.42 9.97
C LEU A 37 15.73 -6.47 11.30
N LEU A 38 15.89 -5.34 12.00
CA LEU A 38 16.57 -5.31 13.30
C LEU A 38 15.86 -6.18 14.33
N GLY A 39 14.54 -6.06 14.43
CA GLY A 39 13.78 -6.86 15.39
C GLY A 39 13.75 -8.35 15.05
N LEU A 40 13.74 -8.71 13.76
CA LEU A 40 13.82 -10.12 13.35
C LEU A 40 15.19 -10.72 13.67
N ILE A 41 16.28 -9.98 13.42
CA ILE A 41 17.64 -10.40 13.78
C ILE A 41 17.77 -10.49 15.31
N GLY A 42 17.28 -9.50 16.05
CA GLY A 42 17.28 -9.54 17.51
C GLY A 42 16.48 -10.71 18.09
N LEU A 43 15.34 -11.04 17.48
CA LEU A 43 14.55 -12.22 17.85
C LEU A 43 15.31 -13.52 17.57
N LEU A 44 16.01 -13.61 16.43
CA LEU A 44 16.84 -14.76 16.10
C LEU A 44 18.04 -14.91 17.04
N GLY A 45 18.72 -13.82 17.40
CA GLY A 45 19.80 -13.85 18.39
C GLY A 45 19.34 -14.30 19.77
N TYR A 46 18.14 -13.89 20.21
CA TYR A 46 17.56 -14.38 21.46
C TYR A 46 17.16 -15.86 21.41
N LEU A 47 16.68 -16.33 20.24
CA LEU A 47 16.41 -17.75 20.02
C LEU A 47 17.72 -18.56 19.96
N ASP A 48 18.82 -17.96 19.54
CA ASP A 48 20.13 -18.61 19.46
C ASP A 48 20.69 -18.94 20.86
N ASP A 49 20.58 -18.02 21.82
CA ASP A 49 20.89 -18.27 23.23
C ASP A 49 20.08 -19.46 23.82
N TRP A 50 18.94 -19.78 23.21
CA TRP A 50 18.06 -20.90 23.60
C TRP A 50 18.30 -22.19 22.81
N VAL A 51 18.76 -22.11 21.56
CA VAL A 51 18.85 -23.26 20.62
C VAL A 51 20.32 -23.68 20.35
N GLY A 52 21.30 -22.83 20.64
CA GLY A 52 22.73 -23.15 20.71
C GLY A 52 23.40 -23.43 19.36
N VAL A 53 23.13 -22.63 18.34
CA VAL A 53 23.64 -22.87 16.97
C VAL A 53 24.44 -21.63 16.58
N ASP A 54 25.75 -21.67 16.30
CA ASP A 54 26.53 -20.46 15.91
C ASP A 54 25.98 -19.73 14.65
N THR A 55 24.87 -19.00 14.78
CA THR A 55 24.00 -18.61 13.66
C THR A 55 24.13 -17.13 13.38
N VAL A 56 24.58 -16.31 14.34
CA VAL A 56 24.68 -14.85 14.17
C VAL A 56 25.62 -14.47 13.01
N ASP A 57 26.81 -15.06 12.92
CA ASP A 57 27.73 -14.80 11.81
C ASP A 57 27.21 -15.37 10.48
N SER A 58 26.55 -16.54 10.52
CA SER A 58 25.90 -17.11 9.33
C SER A 58 24.72 -16.25 8.84
N ILE A 59 23.94 -15.67 9.75
CA ILE A 59 22.84 -14.74 9.45
C ILE A 59 23.39 -13.43 8.91
N ARG A 60 24.48 -12.90 9.50
CA ARG A 60 25.16 -11.70 9.00
C ARG A 60 25.64 -11.90 7.57
N HIS A 61 26.35 -13.01 7.31
CA HIS A 61 26.82 -13.35 5.98
C HIS A 61 25.67 -13.56 4.99
N ASN A 62 24.65 -14.35 5.35
CA ASN A 62 23.50 -14.59 4.48
C ASN A 62 22.68 -13.32 4.21
N PHE A 63 22.54 -12.43 5.21
CA PHE A 63 21.85 -11.16 5.05
C PHE A 63 22.62 -10.20 4.14
N LEU A 64 23.94 -10.11 4.31
CA LEU A 64 24.78 -9.27 3.45
C LEU A 64 24.85 -9.81 2.02
N ASP A 65 24.93 -11.12 1.84
CA ASP A 65 24.89 -11.76 0.51
C ASP A 65 23.53 -11.56 -0.18
N ALA A 66 22.43 -11.77 0.54
CA ALA A 66 21.08 -11.50 0.03
C ALA A 66 20.87 -10.02 -0.29
N SER A 67 21.41 -9.13 0.57
CA SER A 67 21.39 -7.68 0.34
C SER A 67 22.20 -7.33 -0.91
N ALA A 68 23.36 -7.95 -1.14
CA ALA A 68 24.17 -7.74 -2.33
C ALA A 68 23.54 -8.23 -3.64
N THR A 69 22.53 -9.11 -3.54
CA THR A 69 21.77 -9.54 -4.71
C THR A 69 20.65 -8.55 -5.10
N ILE A 70 20.20 -7.71 -4.16
CA ILE A 70 19.06 -6.80 -4.32
C ILE A 70 19.50 -5.33 -4.40
N LEU A 71 20.48 -4.95 -3.57
CA LEU A 71 21.05 -3.61 -3.49
C LEU A 71 22.32 -3.53 -4.34
N SER A 72 22.63 -2.31 -4.81
CA SER A 72 23.96 -2.04 -5.35
C SER A 72 25.02 -2.20 -4.27
N GLU A 73 26.27 -2.43 -4.66
CA GLU A 73 27.42 -2.55 -3.75
C GLU A 73 27.47 -1.38 -2.74
N LYS A 74 27.19 -0.16 -3.21
CA LYS A 74 27.03 1.03 -2.36
C LYS A 74 25.88 0.92 -1.36
N GLY A 75 24.73 0.37 -1.76
CA GLY A 75 23.60 0.15 -0.86
C GLY A 75 23.91 -0.88 0.24
N VAL A 76 24.67 -1.92 -0.08
CA VAL A 76 25.11 -2.91 0.91
C VAL A 76 26.07 -2.26 1.91
N GLU A 77 27.08 -1.56 1.42
CA GLU A 77 28.16 -1.05 2.27
C GLU A 77 27.76 0.19 3.07
N GLN A 78 26.87 1.03 2.54
CA GLN A 78 26.42 2.26 3.21
C GLN A 78 25.12 2.10 4.00
N LEU A 79 24.31 1.06 3.74
CA LEU A 79 23.02 0.86 4.43
C LEU A 79 22.98 -0.49 5.14
N ALA A 80 23.17 -1.61 4.44
CA ALA A 80 22.94 -2.93 5.03
C ALA A 80 23.97 -3.30 6.10
N ARG A 81 25.26 -3.04 5.83
CA ARG A 81 26.38 -3.38 6.74
C ARG A 81 26.38 -2.55 8.03
N PRO A 82 26.30 -1.21 8.00
CA PRO A 82 26.19 -0.44 9.24
C PRO A 82 24.95 -0.81 10.06
N LEU A 83 23.83 -1.07 9.38
CA LEU A 83 22.57 -1.41 10.05
C LEU A 83 22.64 -2.76 10.79
N ILE A 84 23.33 -3.76 10.23
CA ILE A 84 23.49 -5.06 10.91
C ILE A 84 24.59 -5.00 11.98
N ASP A 85 25.66 -4.24 11.74
CA ASP A 85 26.76 -4.07 12.68
C ASP A 85 26.30 -3.31 13.93
N ASP A 86 25.50 -2.24 13.76
CA ASP A 86 24.88 -1.50 14.87
C ASP A 86 23.94 -2.36 15.73
N VAL A 87 23.35 -3.43 15.18
CA VAL A 87 22.46 -4.35 15.92
C VAL A 87 23.26 -5.40 16.68
N ILE A 88 24.29 -5.95 16.05
CA ILE A 88 25.14 -6.97 16.65
C ILE A 88 26.03 -6.36 17.74
N GLU A 89 26.54 -5.15 17.53
CA GLU A 89 27.43 -4.44 18.47
C GLU A 89 26.68 -3.54 19.46
N GLY A 90 25.51 -3.01 19.09
CA GLY A 90 24.76 -1.99 19.84
C GLY A 90 23.54 -2.53 20.59
N GLY A 91 23.78 -3.20 21.72
CA GLY A 91 22.76 -3.77 22.61
C GLY A 91 21.85 -2.76 23.32
N ARG A 92 20.88 -2.17 22.60
CA ARG A 92 19.72 -1.47 23.18
C ARG A 92 18.41 -2.19 22.85
N PRO A 93 18.09 -3.30 23.56
CA PRO A 93 16.88 -4.09 23.31
C PRO A 93 15.59 -3.27 23.43
N ASP A 94 15.60 -2.21 24.24
CA ASP A 94 14.50 -1.24 24.41
C ASP A 94 14.17 -0.52 23.10
N VAL A 95 15.19 -0.01 22.41
CA VAL A 95 15.04 0.71 21.14
C VAL A 95 14.67 -0.24 20.02
N ILE A 96 15.28 -1.43 19.97
CA ILE A 96 14.99 -2.46 18.96
C ILE A 96 13.55 -2.93 19.07
N SER A 97 13.07 -3.21 20.29
CA SER A 97 11.69 -3.66 20.53
C SER A 97 10.66 -2.60 20.15
N LEU A 98 10.92 -1.33 20.51
CA LEU A 98 10.06 -0.21 20.12
C LEU A 98 10.05 -0.01 18.60
N GLY A 99 11.23 -0.04 17.97
CA GLY A 99 11.37 0.05 16.52
C GLY A 99 10.62 -1.07 15.79
N PHE A 100 10.74 -2.31 16.27
CA PHE A 100 10.03 -3.45 15.73
C PHE A 100 8.51 -3.30 15.84
N ALA A 101 8.00 -2.86 16.99
CA ALA A 101 6.57 -2.60 17.17
C ALA A 101 6.06 -1.50 16.21
N LEU A 102 6.82 -0.41 16.04
CA LEU A 102 6.51 0.65 15.09
C LEU A 102 6.57 0.16 13.63
N ALA A 103 7.51 -0.72 13.30
CA ALA A 103 7.59 -1.33 11.97
C ALA A 103 6.41 -2.26 11.70
N LEU A 104 5.99 -3.08 12.66
CA LEU A 104 4.80 -3.91 12.53
C LEU A 104 3.54 -3.06 12.31
N TRP A 105 3.43 -1.97 13.07
CA TRP A 105 2.35 -1.00 12.88
C TRP A 105 2.39 -0.39 11.48
N SER A 106 3.56 0.12 11.05
CA SER A 106 3.75 0.76 9.74
C SER A 106 3.46 -0.21 8.59
N GLY A 107 4.04 -1.42 8.61
CA GLY A 107 3.82 -2.42 7.58
C GLY A 107 2.37 -2.90 7.52
N SER A 108 1.72 -3.11 8.67
CA SER A 108 0.28 -3.43 8.69
C SER A 108 -0.58 -2.30 8.11
N ARG A 109 -0.12 -1.04 8.20
CA ARG A 109 -0.78 0.08 7.57
C ARG A 109 -0.65 0.06 6.05
N ALA A 110 0.49 -0.35 5.50
CA ALA A 110 0.63 -0.57 4.05
C ALA A 110 -0.36 -1.63 3.54
N VAL A 111 -0.50 -2.75 4.26
CA VAL A 111 -1.50 -3.80 3.94
C VAL A 111 -2.93 -3.27 4.07
N ASN A 112 -3.22 -2.44 5.07
CA ASN A 112 -4.52 -1.81 5.22
C ASN A 112 -4.88 -0.92 4.01
N VAL A 113 -3.92 -0.23 3.40
CA VAL A 113 -4.15 0.56 2.17
C VAL A 113 -4.64 -0.35 1.05
N PHE A 114 -4.02 -1.51 0.83
CA PHE A 114 -4.49 -2.47 -0.17
C PHE A 114 -5.92 -2.94 0.14
N ILE A 115 -6.17 -3.43 1.36
CA ILE A 115 -7.49 -3.97 1.74
C ILE A 115 -8.59 -2.94 1.57
N ASP A 116 -8.38 -1.73 2.06
CA ASP A 116 -9.37 -0.66 2.02
C ASP A 116 -9.62 -0.22 0.59
N THR A 117 -8.56 -0.02 -0.20
CA THR A 117 -8.66 0.36 -1.62
C THR A 117 -9.42 -0.70 -2.43
N ILE A 118 -9.08 -1.98 -2.26
CA ILE A 118 -9.78 -3.09 -2.92
C ILE A 118 -11.25 -3.08 -2.51
N THR A 119 -11.54 -2.93 -1.22
CA THR A 119 -12.93 -2.91 -0.71
C THR A 119 -13.74 -1.76 -1.30
N VAL A 120 -13.13 -0.58 -1.43
CA VAL A 120 -13.73 0.62 -2.03
C VAL A 120 -13.97 0.43 -3.53
N MET A 121 -13.01 -0.15 -4.27
CA MET A 121 -13.15 -0.44 -5.70
C MET A 121 -14.33 -1.37 -6.00
N TYR A 122 -14.66 -2.29 -5.09
CA TYR A 122 -15.84 -3.16 -5.20
C TYR A 122 -17.15 -2.47 -4.76
N GLY A 123 -17.10 -1.21 -4.29
CA GLY A 123 -18.24 -0.48 -3.76
C GLY A 123 -18.76 -1.02 -2.43
N LEU A 124 -17.89 -1.66 -1.63
CA LEU A 124 -18.24 -2.31 -0.36
C LEU A 124 -17.59 -1.63 0.85
N ASP A 125 -17.17 -0.38 0.69
CA ASP A 125 -16.57 0.45 1.74
C ASP A 125 -17.45 0.46 3.00
N GLY A 126 -16.80 0.44 4.16
CA GLY A 126 -17.44 0.47 5.48
C GLY A 126 -18.21 -0.79 5.90
N ARG A 127 -18.37 -1.82 5.05
CA ARG A 127 -19.14 -3.04 5.39
C ARG A 127 -18.49 -3.85 6.52
N ARG A 128 -17.16 -3.91 6.53
CA ARG A 128 -16.38 -4.66 7.53
C ARG A 128 -16.20 -3.89 8.85
N GLY A 129 -16.26 -2.55 8.81
CA GLY A 129 -15.94 -1.68 9.95
C GLY A 129 -14.44 -1.56 10.21
N ILE A 130 -14.02 -0.45 10.83
CA ILE A 130 -12.60 -0.05 10.94
C ILE A 130 -11.76 -1.08 11.73
N VAL A 131 -12.28 -1.56 12.87
CA VAL A 131 -11.54 -2.49 13.76
C VAL A 131 -11.27 -3.83 13.07
N LYS A 132 -12.30 -4.42 12.44
CA LYS A 132 -12.16 -5.70 11.74
C LYS A 132 -11.22 -5.57 10.53
N THR A 133 -11.28 -4.47 9.80
CA THR A 133 -10.33 -4.18 8.70
C THR A 133 -8.90 -4.07 9.22
N ARG A 134 -8.67 -3.41 10.36
CA ARG A 134 -7.35 -3.30 10.97
C ARG A 134 -6.79 -4.63 11.47
N VAL A 135 -7.60 -5.44 12.14
CA VAL A 135 -7.19 -6.79 12.58
C VAL A 135 -6.85 -7.67 11.37
N LEU A 136 -7.65 -7.59 10.30
CA LEU A 136 -7.37 -8.31 9.07
C LEU A 136 -6.06 -7.87 8.41
N ALA A 137 -5.83 -6.55 8.33
CA ALA A 137 -4.60 -5.99 7.77
C ALA A 137 -3.36 -6.45 8.54
N PHE A 138 -3.44 -6.43 9.87
CA PHE A 138 -2.37 -6.91 10.73
C PHE A 138 -2.12 -8.41 10.57
N GLY A 139 -3.18 -9.24 10.54
CA GLY A 139 -3.05 -10.67 10.32
C GLY A 139 -2.46 -11.04 8.96
N LEU A 140 -2.94 -10.39 7.88
CA LEU A 140 -2.39 -10.58 6.54
C LEU A 140 -0.93 -10.11 6.44
N TYR A 141 -0.57 -9.03 7.14
CA TYR A 141 0.81 -8.58 7.22
C TYR A 141 1.72 -9.62 7.88
N LEU A 142 1.31 -10.22 9.00
CA LEU A 142 2.09 -11.28 9.65
C LEU A 142 2.24 -12.51 8.76
N VAL A 143 1.18 -12.93 8.08
CA VAL A 143 1.24 -14.04 7.13
C VAL A 143 2.16 -13.72 5.95
N ALA A 144 2.05 -12.51 5.39
CA ALA A 144 2.93 -12.05 4.32
C ALA A 144 4.39 -11.98 4.77
N LEU A 145 4.65 -11.64 6.04
CA LEU A 145 5.99 -11.64 6.62
C LEU A 145 6.59 -13.04 6.67
N ILE A 146 5.82 -14.02 7.16
CA ILE A 146 6.25 -15.42 7.24
C ILE A 146 6.49 -15.99 5.84
N ILE A 147 5.57 -15.75 4.92
CA ILE A 147 5.72 -16.17 3.51
C ILE A 147 6.95 -15.49 2.90
N GLY A 148 7.11 -14.18 3.10
CA GLY A 148 8.23 -13.39 2.57
C GLY A 148 9.59 -13.85 3.12
N ALA A 149 9.67 -14.22 4.39
CA ALA A 149 10.89 -14.74 5.02
C ALA A 149 11.39 -16.04 4.37
N VAL A 150 10.50 -16.84 3.76
CA VAL A 150 10.87 -18.07 3.06
C VAL A 150 10.97 -17.84 1.55
N ALA A 151 10.01 -17.13 0.96
CA ALA A 151 9.88 -16.96 -0.48
C ALA A 151 10.94 -16.00 -1.06
N LEU A 152 11.29 -14.92 -0.37
CA LEU A 152 12.28 -13.96 -0.87
C LEU A 152 13.69 -14.58 -0.97
N PRO A 153 14.24 -15.24 0.07
CA PRO A 153 15.53 -15.90 -0.05
C PRO A 153 15.54 -16.98 -1.12
N LEU A 154 14.46 -17.75 -1.23
CA LEU A 154 14.31 -18.75 -2.29
C LEU A 154 14.43 -18.08 -3.66
N MET A 155 13.60 -17.04 -3.91
CA MET A 155 13.56 -16.30 -5.17
C MET A 155 14.91 -15.69 -5.55
N VAL A 156 15.64 -15.15 -4.56
CA VAL A 156 16.95 -14.50 -4.73
C VAL A 156 18.05 -15.52 -4.99
N ALA A 157 18.09 -16.60 -4.21
CA ALA A 157 19.13 -17.61 -4.31
C ALA A 157 18.96 -18.50 -5.55
N GLY A 158 17.77 -18.47 -6.16
CA GLY A 158 17.49 -19.13 -7.42
C GLY A 158 17.40 -20.66 -7.29
N PRO A 159 17.29 -21.38 -8.44
CA PRO A 159 17.21 -22.83 -8.42
C PRO A 159 18.44 -23.49 -7.77
N ASP A 160 19.61 -22.86 -7.85
CA ASP A 160 20.89 -23.37 -7.33
C ASP A 160 20.87 -23.61 -5.80
N ALA A 161 20.12 -22.81 -5.05
CA ALA A 161 19.98 -23.00 -3.61
C ALA A 161 19.12 -24.22 -3.26
N VAL A 162 18.06 -24.47 -4.04
CA VAL A 162 17.21 -25.66 -3.86
C VAL A 162 17.96 -26.93 -4.26
N LEU A 163 18.77 -26.83 -5.32
CA LEU A 163 19.68 -27.87 -5.79
C LEU A 163 20.70 -28.31 -4.72
N ARG A 164 21.18 -27.40 -3.86
CA ARG A 164 22.07 -27.76 -2.74
C ARG A 164 21.37 -28.60 -1.67
N LEU A 165 20.07 -28.39 -1.46
CA LEU A 165 19.26 -29.13 -0.48
C LEU A 165 18.78 -30.47 -1.03
N VAL A 166 18.47 -30.52 -2.33
CA VAL A 166 17.96 -31.73 -3.01
C VAL A 166 18.71 -31.96 -4.34
N PRO A 167 20.01 -32.33 -4.28
CA PRO A 167 20.83 -32.49 -5.49
C PRO A 167 20.34 -33.61 -6.41
N GLN A 168 19.60 -34.58 -5.87
CA GLN A 168 19.03 -35.71 -6.62
C GLN A 168 17.86 -35.30 -7.53
N ALA A 169 17.30 -34.10 -7.35
CA ALA A 169 16.12 -33.62 -8.07
C ALA A 169 16.43 -32.48 -9.05
N GLU A 170 17.67 -32.39 -9.57
CA GLU A 170 18.12 -31.29 -10.42
C GLU A 170 17.19 -30.99 -11.59
N TRP A 171 16.81 -32.03 -12.35
CA TRP A 171 15.90 -31.87 -13.49
C TRP A 171 14.54 -31.30 -13.08
N ALA A 172 14.02 -31.68 -11.90
CA ALA A 172 12.73 -31.23 -11.41
C ALA A 172 12.81 -29.78 -10.90
N VAL A 173 13.86 -29.43 -10.16
CA VAL A 173 14.07 -28.07 -9.66
C VAL A 173 14.20 -27.09 -10.83
N THR A 174 15.05 -27.36 -11.80
CA THR A 174 15.29 -26.44 -12.92
C THR A 174 14.02 -26.19 -13.76
N ILE A 175 13.18 -27.21 -13.94
CA ILE A 175 11.94 -27.11 -14.74
C ILE A 175 10.79 -26.49 -13.94
N PHE A 176 10.57 -26.93 -12.69
CA PHE A 176 9.37 -26.56 -11.93
C PHE A 176 9.55 -25.32 -11.07
N TYR A 177 10.78 -24.84 -10.83
CA TYR A 177 11.03 -23.69 -9.97
C TYR A 177 10.26 -22.44 -10.39
N TRP A 178 10.42 -21.98 -11.64
CA TRP A 178 9.73 -20.78 -12.13
C TRP A 178 8.21 -20.94 -12.22
N PRO A 179 7.65 -22.06 -12.72
CA PRO A 179 6.23 -22.33 -12.65
C PRO A 179 5.67 -22.31 -11.22
N VAL A 180 6.38 -22.90 -10.25
CA VAL A 180 5.97 -22.91 -8.84
C VAL A 180 5.96 -21.50 -8.28
N VAL A 181 7.03 -20.71 -8.50
CA VAL A 181 7.08 -19.30 -8.08
C VAL A 181 5.91 -18.53 -8.69
N LEU A 182 5.67 -18.69 -9.99
CA LEU A 182 4.55 -18.02 -10.69
C LEU A 182 3.20 -18.38 -10.08
N ILE A 183 2.94 -19.67 -9.86
CA ILE A 183 1.70 -20.17 -9.26
C ILE A 183 1.54 -19.65 -7.84
N LEU A 184 2.61 -19.65 -7.04
CA LEU A 184 2.59 -19.11 -5.67
C LEU A 184 2.34 -17.61 -5.66
N SER A 185 2.95 -16.84 -6.56
CA SER A 185 2.69 -15.40 -6.69
C SER A 185 1.25 -15.11 -7.08
N ILE A 186 0.70 -15.84 -8.07
CA ILE A 186 -0.71 -15.71 -8.46
C ILE A 186 -1.61 -16.10 -7.29
N ALA A 187 -1.33 -17.21 -6.60
CA ALA A 187 -2.13 -17.67 -5.47
C ALA A 187 -2.09 -16.66 -4.30
N PHE A 188 -0.93 -16.08 -4.03
CA PHE A 188 -0.77 -15.03 -3.02
C PHE A 188 -1.60 -13.78 -3.36
N LEU A 189 -1.46 -13.25 -4.58
CA LEU A 189 -2.22 -12.07 -5.03
C LEU A 189 -3.73 -12.34 -5.07
N THR A 190 -4.14 -13.49 -5.59
CA THR A 190 -5.55 -13.91 -5.63
C THR A 190 -6.11 -14.00 -4.21
N THR A 191 -5.35 -14.55 -3.26
CA THR A 191 -5.76 -14.62 -1.85
C THR A 191 -5.86 -13.23 -1.22
N LEU A 192 -4.90 -12.34 -1.49
CA LEU A 192 -4.95 -10.95 -1.03
C LEU A 192 -6.24 -10.26 -1.51
N TYR A 193 -6.58 -10.38 -2.80
CA TYR A 193 -7.80 -9.80 -3.36
C TYR A 193 -9.06 -10.43 -2.75
N HIS A 194 -9.12 -11.76 -2.73
CA HIS A 194 -10.27 -12.50 -2.23
C HIS A 194 -10.58 -12.17 -0.77
N VAL A 195 -9.57 -12.15 0.09
CA VAL A 195 -9.72 -11.85 1.52
C VAL A 195 -10.00 -10.36 1.76
N SER A 196 -9.52 -9.47 0.89
CA SER A 196 -9.79 -8.04 0.99
C SER A 196 -11.28 -7.73 0.83
N VAL A 197 -11.98 -8.45 -0.05
CA VAL A 197 -13.41 -8.24 -0.30
C VAL A 197 -14.27 -8.82 0.86
N PRO A 198 -15.18 -8.05 1.48
CA PRO A 198 -15.95 -8.47 2.65
C PRO A 198 -17.16 -9.37 2.32
N VAL A 199 -17.13 -10.09 1.20
CA VAL A 199 -18.15 -11.04 0.76
C VAL A 199 -17.51 -12.28 0.18
N ARG A 200 -18.21 -13.41 0.26
CA ARG A 200 -17.71 -14.69 -0.26
C ARG A 200 -18.05 -14.82 -1.74
N SER A 201 -17.11 -14.50 -2.60
CA SER A 201 -17.11 -14.88 -4.02
C SER A 201 -16.28 -16.15 -4.26
N PRO A 202 -16.41 -16.84 -5.40
CA PRO A 202 -15.46 -17.86 -5.81
C PRO A 202 -14.03 -17.30 -5.94
N TRP A 203 -13.05 -17.90 -5.26
CA TRP A 203 -11.63 -17.48 -5.31
C TRP A 203 -11.06 -17.36 -6.73
N ARG A 204 -11.59 -18.14 -7.69
CA ARG A 204 -11.16 -18.12 -9.09
C ARG A 204 -11.49 -16.82 -9.82
N GLU A 205 -12.46 -16.05 -9.34
CA GLU A 205 -12.84 -14.76 -9.92
C GLU A 205 -11.72 -13.71 -9.80
N ASP A 206 -10.81 -13.89 -8.84
CA ASP A 206 -9.72 -12.95 -8.58
C ASP A 206 -8.42 -13.23 -9.38
N ILE A 207 -8.34 -14.38 -10.07
CA ILE A 207 -7.16 -14.82 -10.84
C ILE A 207 -6.82 -13.88 -12.01
N PRO A 208 -7.78 -13.36 -12.80
CA PRO A 208 -7.46 -12.48 -13.94
C PRO A 208 -6.69 -11.23 -13.51
N GLY A 209 -7.13 -10.56 -12.44
CA GLY A 209 -6.45 -9.40 -11.88
C GLY A 209 -5.09 -9.74 -11.28
N ALA A 210 -4.95 -10.90 -10.62
CA ALA A 210 -3.65 -11.37 -10.12
C ALA A 210 -2.65 -11.58 -11.26
N SER A 211 -3.11 -12.10 -12.39
CA SER A 211 -2.30 -12.29 -13.60
C SER A 211 -1.89 -10.94 -14.21
N VAL A 212 -2.81 -9.98 -14.29
CA VAL A 212 -2.52 -8.61 -14.78
C VAL A 212 -1.55 -7.89 -13.85
N ALA A 213 -1.73 -7.98 -12.53
CA ALA A 213 -0.81 -7.41 -11.56
C ALA A 213 0.59 -7.98 -11.73
N LEU A 214 0.72 -9.29 -11.90
CA LEU A 214 2.02 -9.94 -12.07
C LEU A 214 2.72 -9.48 -13.37
N VAL A 215 1.99 -9.41 -14.49
CA VAL A 215 2.53 -8.90 -15.76
C VAL A 215 2.94 -7.42 -15.63
N MET A 216 2.09 -6.59 -15.01
CA MET A 216 2.38 -5.18 -14.78
C MET A 216 3.58 -4.99 -13.85
N TRP A 217 3.72 -5.84 -12.83
CA TRP A 217 4.84 -5.82 -11.91
C TRP A 217 6.16 -6.18 -12.61
N VAL A 218 6.19 -7.23 -13.43
CA VAL A 218 7.37 -7.60 -14.22
C VAL A 218 7.75 -6.48 -15.19
N LEU A 219 6.78 -5.97 -15.96
CA LEU A 219 7.00 -4.87 -16.91
C LEU A 219 7.49 -3.61 -16.19
N GLY A 220 6.83 -3.23 -15.09
CA GLY A 220 7.19 -2.07 -14.28
C GLY A 220 8.59 -2.21 -13.67
N SER A 221 8.93 -3.39 -13.16
CA SER A 221 10.27 -3.68 -12.62
C SER A 221 11.34 -3.59 -13.71
N PHE A 222 11.06 -4.10 -14.91
CA PHE A 222 11.96 -3.99 -16.05
C PHE A 222 12.17 -2.53 -16.48
N LEU A 223 11.09 -1.75 -16.61
CA LEU A 223 11.16 -0.32 -16.95
C LEU A 223 11.88 0.49 -15.88
N LEU A 224 11.62 0.20 -14.60
CA LEU A 224 12.31 0.84 -13.49
C LEU A 224 13.80 0.51 -13.51
N ARG A 225 14.16 -0.76 -13.75
CA ARG A 225 15.56 -1.17 -13.89
C ARG A 225 16.24 -0.35 -14.99
N LEU A 226 15.63 -0.25 -16.17
CA LEU A 226 16.16 0.56 -17.28
C LEU A 226 16.35 2.03 -16.89
N TYR A 227 15.39 2.61 -16.14
CA TYR A 227 15.50 3.98 -15.64
C TYR A 227 16.69 4.14 -14.67
N LEU A 228 16.80 3.22 -13.69
CA LEU A 228 17.85 3.27 -12.68
C LEU A 228 19.25 3.06 -13.28
N THR A 229 19.41 2.12 -14.20
CA THR A 229 20.71 1.87 -14.85
C THR A 229 21.17 3.07 -15.69
N ASN A 230 20.24 3.79 -16.33
CA ASN A 230 20.59 4.93 -17.20
C ASN A 230 20.75 6.26 -16.43
N THR A 231 20.01 6.45 -15.34
CA THR A 231 19.95 7.75 -14.63
C THR A 231 20.63 7.72 -13.26
N VAL A 232 20.69 6.56 -12.61
CA VAL A 232 21.10 6.43 -11.20
C VAL A 232 22.48 5.79 -11.02
N GLU A 233 22.91 4.90 -11.91
CA GLU A 233 24.20 4.18 -11.81
C GLU A 233 25.44 5.00 -12.28
N GLY A 234 25.28 6.28 -12.64
CA GLY A 234 26.39 7.19 -12.98
C GLY A 234 26.96 8.00 -11.78
N PRO A 235 27.85 8.98 -12.03
CA PRO A 235 28.19 10.03 -11.06
C PRO A 235 26.96 10.91 -10.85
N THR A 236 26.05 10.47 -9.99
CA THR A 236 24.81 11.19 -9.72
C THR A 236 25.01 12.25 -8.66
N ILE A 237 24.36 13.40 -8.84
CA ILE A 237 24.19 14.41 -7.78
C ILE A 237 23.43 13.87 -6.55
N TYR A 238 22.80 12.69 -6.69
CA TYR A 238 22.00 12.05 -5.64
C TYR A 238 22.83 11.20 -4.67
N GLY A 239 24.10 10.88 -4.98
CA GLY A 239 25.05 10.28 -4.03
C GLY A 239 24.48 9.08 -3.26
N SER A 240 24.46 9.18 -1.92
CA SER A 240 23.95 8.14 -1.01
C SER A 240 22.42 7.99 -1.01
N LEU A 241 21.66 8.97 -1.53
CA LEU A 241 20.19 8.90 -1.61
C LEU A 241 19.70 8.03 -2.78
N ALA A 242 20.57 7.69 -3.73
CA ALA A 242 20.24 6.89 -4.90
C ALA A 242 19.59 5.54 -4.56
N ALA A 243 20.17 4.80 -3.60
CA ALA A 243 19.69 3.47 -3.24
C ALA A 243 18.32 3.49 -2.53
N PRO A 244 18.07 4.31 -1.48
CA PRO A 244 16.75 4.41 -0.86
C PRO A 244 15.65 4.85 -1.84
N VAL A 245 15.96 5.77 -2.76
CA VAL A 245 15.01 6.22 -3.79
C VAL A 245 14.68 5.09 -4.75
N ALA A 246 15.66 4.31 -5.20
CA ALA A 246 15.43 3.15 -6.05
C ALA A 246 14.50 2.11 -5.39
N VAL A 247 14.73 1.81 -4.11
CA VAL A 247 13.88 0.89 -3.33
C VAL A 247 12.46 1.46 -3.20
N LEU A 248 12.30 2.74 -2.87
CA LEU A 248 10.98 3.38 -2.77
C LEU A 248 10.22 3.30 -4.09
N LEU A 249 10.88 3.59 -5.22
CA LEU A 249 10.27 3.50 -6.54
C LEU A 249 9.86 2.07 -6.87
N TRP A 250 10.69 1.08 -6.54
CA TRP A 250 10.39 -0.33 -6.79
C TRP A 250 9.19 -0.82 -5.97
N ILE A 251 9.12 -0.46 -4.68
CA ILE A 251 7.95 -0.75 -3.84
C ILE A 251 6.72 -0.03 -4.39
N GLY A 252 6.86 1.24 -4.81
CA GLY A 252 5.77 2.02 -5.40
C GLY A 252 5.21 1.40 -6.68
N VAL A 253 6.08 0.97 -7.61
CA VAL A 253 5.71 0.23 -8.82
C VAL A 253 5.01 -1.08 -8.46
N SER A 254 5.48 -1.77 -7.43
CA SER A 254 4.87 -3.03 -6.96
C SER A 254 3.49 -2.81 -6.39
N ALA A 255 3.31 -1.82 -5.52
CA ALA A 255 2.01 -1.44 -4.97
C ALA A 255 1.05 -0.99 -6.08
N PHE A 256 1.53 -0.23 -7.06
CA PHE A 256 0.75 0.19 -8.22
C PHE A 256 0.26 -1.01 -9.04
N ALA A 257 1.15 -1.95 -9.37
CA ALA A 257 0.79 -3.16 -10.12
C ALA A 257 -0.29 -3.98 -9.41
N VAL A 258 -0.16 -4.16 -8.09
CA VAL A 258 -1.16 -4.86 -7.26
C VAL A 258 -2.51 -4.15 -7.28
N LEU A 259 -2.54 -2.82 -7.14
CA LEU A 259 -3.79 -2.06 -7.17
C LEU A 259 -4.44 -2.03 -8.55
N VAL A 260 -3.65 -2.02 -9.63
CA VAL A 260 -4.18 -2.14 -11.01
C VAL A 260 -4.82 -3.51 -11.22
N GLY A 261 -4.20 -4.59 -10.73
CA GLY A 261 -4.82 -5.92 -10.77
C GLY A 261 -6.13 -6.00 -10.00
N ALA A 262 -6.20 -5.36 -8.83
CA ALA A 262 -7.45 -5.23 -8.07
C ALA A 262 -8.52 -4.45 -8.84
N ALA A 263 -8.15 -3.34 -9.49
CA ALA A 263 -9.05 -2.56 -10.32
C ALA A 263 -9.59 -3.38 -11.50
N VAL A 264 -8.77 -4.25 -12.11
CA VAL A 264 -9.22 -5.18 -13.16
C VAL A 264 -10.27 -6.15 -12.61
N ASN A 265 -10.05 -6.75 -11.44
CA ASN A 265 -11.03 -7.65 -10.83
C ASN A 265 -12.34 -6.91 -10.50
N ALA A 266 -12.26 -5.72 -9.94
CA ALA A 266 -13.43 -4.89 -9.68
C ALA A 266 -14.18 -4.54 -10.98
N ALA A 267 -13.48 -4.14 -12.04
CA ALA A 267 -14.09 -3.86 -13.34
C ALA A 267 -14.79 -5.10 -13.93
N ILE A 268 -14.19 -6.29 -13.80
CA ILE A 268 -14.82 -7.55 -14.21
C ILE A 268 -16.09 -7.82 -13.39
N ASP A 269 -16.05 -7.65 -12.06
CA ASP A 269 -17.22 -7.80 -11.19
C ASP A 269 -18.29 -6.71 -11.43
N HIS A 270 -17.93 -5.55 -11.96
CA HIS A 270 -18.91 -4.55 -12.38
C HIS A 270 -19.70 -4.98 -13.62
N VAL A 271 -19.04 -5.62 -14.60
CA VAL A 271 -19.69 -6.10 -15.83
C VAL A 271 -20.40 -7.43 -15.62
N TRP A 272 -19.79 -8.34 -14.87
CA TRP A 272 -20.30 -9.66 -14.54
C TRP A 272 -20.30 -9.88 -13.01
N PRO A 273 -21.23 -9.24 -12.29
CA PRO A 273 -21.25 -9.30 -10.85
C PRO A 273 -21.56 -10.71 -10.35
N SER A 274 -20.77 -11.18 -9.38
CA SER A 274 -21.13 -12.36 -8.60
C SER A 274 -22.45 -12.11 -7.85
N VAL A 275 -23.24 -13.16 -7.59
CA VAL A 275 -24.50 -13.02 -6.83
C VAL A 275 -24.25 -12.39 -5.45
N ALA A 276 -23.12 -12.74 -4.82
CA ALA A 276 -22.74 -12.23 -3.51
C ALA A 276 -22.38 -10.74 -3.54
N THR A 277 -21.56 -10.30 -4.50
CA THR A 277 -21.15 -8.90 -4.65
C THR A 277 -22.31 -8.01 -5.07
N ALA A 278 -23.17 -8.46 -5.99
CA ALA A 278 -24.36 -7.71 -6.41
C ALA A 278 -25.37 -7.54 -5.26
N ALA A 279 -25.65 -8.61 -4.50
CA ALA A 279 -26.53 -8.53 -3.34
C ALA A 279 -25.97 -7.59 -2.26
N ALA A 280 -24.65 -7.63 -2.06
CA ALA A 280 -23.96 -6.81 -1.10
C ALA A 280 -23.96 -5.31 -1.46
N ARG A 281 -23.73 -4.96 -2.73
CA ARG A 281 -23.82 -3.57 -3.23
C ARG A 281 -25.23 -3.01 -3.05
N ARG A 282 -26.26 -3.76 -3.45
CA ARG A 282 -27.67 -3.35 -3.26
C ARG A 282 -28.04 -3.13 -1.79
N ALA A 283 -27.54 -3.97 -0.89
CA ALA A 283 -27.77 -3.78 0.55
C ALA A 283 -27.13 -2.47 1.04
N ARG A 284 -25.92 -2.14 0.57
CA ARG A 284 -25.23 -0.89 0.93
C ARG A 284 -25.89 0.35 0.33
N GLU A 285 -26.39 0.27 -0.90
CA GLU A 285 -27.17 1.35 -1.52
C GLU A 285 -28.40 1.68 -0.67
N ARG A 286 -29.16 0.66 -0.24
CA ARG A 286 -30.32 0.84 0.65
C ARG A 286 -29.96 1.48 1.99
N GLU A 287 -28.86 1.05 2.60
CA GLU A 287 -28.37 1.64 3.85
C GLU A 287 -28.00 3.12 3.65
N ARG A 288 -27.32 3.45 2.55
CA ARG A 288 -26.96 4.84 2.21
C ARG A 288 -28.18 5.71 1.96
N GLU A 289 -29.16 5.21 1.21
CA GLU A 289 -30.42 5.90 0.95
C GLU A 289 -31.20 6.17 2.23
N ALA A 290 -31.26 5.19 3.15
CA ALA A 290 -31.91 5.36 4.45
C ALA A 290 -31.23 6.44 5.30
N VAL A 291 -29.90 6.43 5.39
CA VAL A 291 -29.13 7.45 6.11
C VAL A 291 -29.29 8.83 5.48
N ALA A 292 -29.26 8.92 4.14
CA ALA A 292 -29.48 10.17 3.44
C ALA A 292 -30.88 10.74 3.70
N ALA A 293 -31.91 9.89 3.69
CA ALA A 293 -33.29 10.28 3.99
C ALA A 293 -33.42 10.80 5.44
N GLU A 294 -32.76 10.15 6.41
CA GLU A 294 -32.73 10.60 7.80
C GLU A 294 -32.06 11.97 7.96
N VAL A 295 -30.92 12.20 7.30
CA VAL A 295 -30.21 13.49 7.33
C VAL A 295 -31.05 14.60 6.70
N VAL A 296 -31.71 14.34 5.57
CA VAL A 296 -32.60 15.29 4.91
C VAL A 296 -33.81 15.61 5.80
N ALA A 297 -34.43 14.59 6.41
CA ALA A 297 -35.54 14.78 7.34
C ALA A 297 -35.13 15.59 8.58
N ALA A 298 -33.95 15.32 9.14
CA ALA A 298 -33.41 16.06 10.27
C ALA A 298 -33.10 17.52 9.90
N ALA A 299 -32.54 17.77 8.70
CA ALA A 299 -32.29 19.13 8.21
C ALA A 299 -33.59 19.91 7.95
N ALA A 300 -34.60 19.26 7.37
CA ALA A 300 -35.93 19.86 7.17
C ALA A 300 -36.62 20.18 8.51
N ALA A 301 -36.53 19.29 9.49
CA ALA A 301 -37.07 19.52 10.83
C ALA A 301 -36.37 20.69 11.56
N ARG A 302 -35.06 20.87 11.37
CA ARG A 302 -34.33 22.03 11.90
C ARG A 302 -34.80 23.34 11.27
N ARG A 303 -34.92 23.40 9.94
CA ARG A 303 -35.45 24.59 9.24
C ARG A 303 -36.86 24.93 9.69
N ALA A 304 -37.75 23.94 9.80
CA ALA A 304 -39.12 24.18 10.25
C ALA A 304 -39.18 24.70 11.70
N ARG A 305 -38.22 24.36 12.57
CA ARG A 305 -38.11 24.94 13.91
C ARG A 305 -37.62 26.38 13.86
N GLU A 306 -36.63 26.68 13.02
CA GLU A 306 -36.11 28.05 12.82
C GLU A 306 -37.19 28.98 12.24
N ASP A 307 -37.99 28.52 11.27
CA ASP A 307 -39.09 29.28 10.69
C ASP A 307 -40.31 29.40 11.65
N GLY A 308 -40.51 28.40 12.52
CA GLY A 308 -41.59 28.35 13.50
C GLY A 308 -41.32 29.15 14.78
N THR A 309 -40.05 29.36 15.14
CA THR A 309 -39.65 30.38 16.10
C THR A 309 -39.64 31.72 15.37
N GLY A 310 -40.81 32.36 15.28
CA GLY A 310 -40.94 33.77 14.92
C GLY A 310 -40.32 34.70 15.97
N GLU A 311 -39.09 34.41 16.39
CA GLU A 311 -38.24 35.35 17.11
C GLU A 311 -37.63 36.22 16.00
N GLU A 312 -38.31 37.32 15.66
CA GLU A 312 -37.66 38.43 14.99
C GLU A 312 -36.36 38.67 15.74
N ALA A 313 -35.22 38.41 15.09
CA ALA A 313 -33.92 38.74 15.65
C ALA A 313 -34.01 40.18 16.16
N PRO A 314 -33.76 40.47 17.46
CA PRO A 314 -33.94 41.81 17.98
C PRO A 314 -33.16 42.76 17.10
N ALA A 315 -33.86 43.78 16.57
CA ALA A 315 -33.35 44.75 15.61
C ALA A 315 -32.29 45.69 16.24
N GLU A 316 -31.36 45.18 17.03
CA GLU A 316 -30.26 45.91 17.65
C GLU A 316 -29.04 46.09 16.74
N PHE A 317 -29.09 45.62 15.48
CA PHE A 317 -27.97 45.77 14.55
C PHE A 317 -28.36 46.16 13.12
N PRO A 318 -28.45 47.48 12.83
CA PRO A 318 -28.11 47.97 11.49
C PRO A 318 -27.16 49.18 11.44
N GLU A 319 -26.67 49.71 12.58
CA GLU A 319 -25.91 50.98 12.57
C GLU A 319 -24.41 50.85 12.90
N ARG A 320 -23.98 49.78 13.58
CA ARG A 320 -22.58 49.68 14.04
C ARG A 320 -21.59 49.23 12.95
N TRP A 321 -22.07 48.52 11.94
CA TRP A 321 -21.24 47.93 10.87
C TRP A 321 -21.17 48.76 9.59
N THR A 322 -22.05 49.76 9.42
CA THR A 322 -21.98 50.72 8.32
C THR A 322 -20.76 51.64 8.41
N ARG A 323 -20.14 51.79 9.60
CA ARG A 323 -18.84 52.47 9.76
C ARG A 323 -17.62 51.66 9.30
N PHE A 324 -17.75 50.35 9.12
CA PHE A 324 -16.62 49.46 8.79
C PHE A 324 -16.58 49.01 7.33
N LEU A 325 -17.63 49.29 6.55
CA LEU A 325 -17.56 49.09 5.10
C LEU A 325 -16.85 50.30 4.46
N PRO A 326 -15.78 50.08 3.68
CA PRO A 326 -15.14 51.17 2.95
C PRO A 326 -16.16 51.79 1.98
N PRO A 327 -16.21 53.14 1.84
CA PRO A 327 -17.16 53.79 0.94
C PRO A 327 -16.98 53.26 -0.49
N GLN A 328 -18.09 52.92 -1.14
CA GLN A 328 -18.18 52.18 -2.41
C GLN A 328 -17.60 52.89 -3.64
N ASP A 329 -16.82 53.97 -3.48
CA ASP A 329 -16.35 54.75 -4.61
C ASP A 329 -14.95 54.33 -5.08
N VAL A 330 -14.86 53.06 -5.52
CA VAL A 330 -13.67 52.53 -6.20
C VAL A 330 -13.53 53.14 -7.60
N ARG A 331 -14.65 53.60 -8.21
CA ARG A 331 -14.66 54.19 -9.56
C ARG A 331 -14.13 55.63 -9.60
N GLY A 332 -14.28 56.42 -8.53
CA GLY A 332 -13.70 57.76 -8.43
C GLY A 332 -12.16 57.78 -8.41
N ARG A 333 -11.52 56.74 -7.86
CA ARG A 333 -10.04 56.68 -7.69
C ARG A 333 -9.26 56.34 -8.97
N LEU A 334 -9.91 55.78 -9.98
CA LEU A 334 -9.26 55.43 -11.25
C LEU A 334 -9.25 56.56 -12.29
N ARG A 335 -10.00 57.65 -12.07
CA ARG A 335 -10.10 58.77 -13.03
C ARG A 335 -9.15 59.95 -12.78
N THR A 336 -8.36 59.95 -11.71
CA THR A 336 -7.46 61.08 -11.36
C THR A 336 -5.99 60.88 -11.73
N ARG A 337 -5.63 59.83 -12.50
CA ARG A 337 -4.24 59.61 -12.93
C ARG A 337 -4.04 59.68 -14.45
N GLY A 338 -4.61 60.73 -15.05
CA GLY A 338 -4.49 61.00 -16.48
C GLY A 338 -4.72 62.46 -16.83
N ARG A 339 -4.01 63.39 -16.18
CA ARG A 339 -3.74 64.75 -16.67
C ARG A 339 -2.79 65.49 -15.74
N ARG A 340 -1.48 65.34 -15.99
CA ARG A 340 -0.51 66.42 -16.18
C ARG A 340 0.86 65.81 -16.40
#